data_AF-A0A3N1AU48-F1
#
_entry.id   AF-A0A3N1AU48-F1
#
_cell.length_a   1.000
_cell.length_b   1.000
_cell.length_c   1.000
_cell.angle_alpha   90.00
_cell.angle_beta   90.00
_cell.angle_gamma   90.00
#
_symmetry.space_group_name_H-M   'P 1'
#
loop_
_entity.id
_entity.type
_entity.pdbx_description
1 polymer ?
#
loop_
_entity_poly.entity_id
_entity_poly.type
_entity_poly.pdbx_seq_one_letter_code
_entity_poly.pdbx_strand_id
1 'polypeptide(L)'
;MTTSQASCLAAGALTGRTIVWVAGAPTPALTAALAGLGARPPGAATTPPDLVVADLRDSVAPTAVDRPGRAGAVLTAAFTAARAGRDLLTGATGGGLLLTAADAPGPTGAALHAGLTSLTRTLATEWAPQHIRVNCLLTPQAPATQPLADLIGYLAGPAAALLTGQPLTLTPPAARPGRTA
;
A
#
# COMPACT_ATOMS: atom_id res chain seq x y z
N MET A 1 24.71 0.31 9.09
CA MET A 1 23.87 1.04 10.08
C MET A 1 22.70 1.65 9.33
N THR A 2 21.50 1.10 9.45
CA THR A 2 20.28 1.73 8.90
C THR A 2 19.89 2.87 9.82
N THR A 3 20.16 4.11 9.40
CA THR A 3 19.62 5.31 10.06
C THR A 3 18.10 5.22 10.09
N SER A 4 17.53 5.03 11.27
CA SER A 4 16.09 5.11 11.50
C SER A 4 15.66 6.55 11.20
N GLN A 5 14.94 6.74 10.10
CA GLN A 5 14.39 8.05 9.76
C GLN A 5 13.23 8.33 10.72
N ALA A 6 13.15 9.53 11.28
CA ALA A 6 12.03 9.93 12.13
C ALA A 6 10.73 10.01 11.32
N SER A 7 9.61 9.63 11.93
CA SER A 7 8.28 9.76 11.32
C SER A 7 7.94 11.22 11.04
N CYS A 8 7.26 11.50 9.92
CA CYS A 8 6.66 12.81 9.67
C CYS A 8 5.22 12.93 10.22
N LEU A 9 4.65 11.86 10.76
CA LEU A 9 3.33 11.86 11.40
C LEU A 9 3.47 12.11 12.91
N ALA A 10 2.46 12.77 13.48
CA ALA A 10 2.37 12.91 14.93
C ALA A 10 2.17 11.54 15.60
N ALA A 11 2.71 11.37 16.81
CA ALA A 11 2.41 10.21 17.63
C ALA A 11 0.90 10.09 17.85
N GLY A 12 0.35 8.88 17.68
CA GLY A 12 -1.09 8.64 17.80
C GLY A 12 -1.93 9.10 16.60
N ALA A 13 -1.33 9.48 15.47
CA ALA A 13 -2.06 9.83 14.24
C ALA A 13 -3.03 8.74 13.74
N LEU A 14 -2.82 7.48 14.14
CA LEU A 14 -3.65 6.32 13.81
C LEU A 14 -4.48 5.81 14.99
N THR A 15 -4.62 6.59 16.06
CA THR A 15 -5.40 6.17 17.24
C THR A 15 -6.81 5.77 16.83
N GLY A 16 -7.19 4.54 17.16
CA GLY A 16 -8.50 3.98 16.82
C GLY A 16 -8.65 3.50 15.37
N ARG A 17 -7.60 3.62 14.54
CA ARG A 17 -7.60 3.14 13.16
C ARG A 17 -7.11 1.69 13.07
N THR A 18 -7.72 0.93 12.18
CA THR A 18 -7.42 -0.48 11.96
C THR A 18 -6.91 -0.69 10.54
N ILE A 19 -5.75 -1.33 10.42
CA ILE A 19 -5.11 -1.65 9.14
C ILE A 19 -4.99 -3.17 9.02
N VAL A 20 -5.45 -3.73 7.91
CA VAL A 20 -5.51 -5.19 7.69
C VAL A 20 -4.79 -5.56 6.40
N TRP A 21 -4.07 -6.68 6.41
CA TRP A 21 -3.43 -7.24 5.21
C TRP A 21 -4.28 -8.40 4.68
N VAL A 22 -4.62 -8.33 3.39
CA VAL A 22 -5.31 -9.43 2.67
C VAL A 22 -4.37 -10.21 1.75
N ALA A 23 -3.21 -9.64 1.45
CA ALA A 23 -2.13 -10.28 0.71
C ALA A 23 -0.77 -9.76 1.21
N GLY A 24 0.22 -10.65 1.22
CA GLY A 24 1.52 -10.40 1.85
C GLY A 24 1.42 -10.28 3.37
N ALA A 25 2.56 -10.05 4.02
CA ALA A 25 2.63 -9.84 5.46
C ALA A 25 3.50 -8.62 5.78
N PRO A 26 3.08 -7.73 6.70
CA PRO A 26 3.92 -6.64 7.13
C PRO A 26 5.15 -7.19 7.85
N THR A 27 6.31 -6.59 7.57
CA THR A 27 7.53 -6.94 8.31
C THR A 27 7.37 -6.53 9.78
N PRO A 28 8.07 -7.19 10.73
CA PRO A 28 8.01 -6.82 12.15
C PRO A 28 8.33 -5.34 12.40
N ALA A 29 9.27 -4.78 11.64
CA ALA A 29 9.63 -3.36 11.70
C ALA A 29 8.48 -2.44 11.25
N LEU A 30 7.77 -2.80 10.17
CA LEU A 30 6.61 -2.03 9.70
C LEU A 30 5.46 -2.11 10.72
N THR A 31 5.20 -3.30 11.28
CA THR A 31 4.21 -3.49 12.34
C THR A 31 4.54 -2.62 13.57
N ALA A 32 5.80 -2.60 14.01
CA ALA A 32 6.23 -1.76 15.13
C ALA A 32 6.09 -0.26 14.82
N ALA A 33 6.43 0.18 13.61
CA ALA A 33 6.28 1.58 13.20
C ALA A 33 4.81 2.02 13.20
N LEU A 34 3.91 1.21 12.66
CA LEU A 34 2.47 1.49 12.65
C LEU A 34 1.86 1.45 14.05
N ALA A 35 2.31 0.53 14.91
CA ALA A 35 1.92 0.50 16.32
C ALA A 35 2.37 1.76 17.07
N GLY A 36 3.58 2.27 16.79
CA GLY A 36 4.07 3.55 17.32
C GLY A 36 3.23 4.76 16.89
N LEU A 37 2.55 4.67 15.75
CA LEU A 37 1.58 5.67 15.28
C LEU A 37 0.17 5.48 15.88
N GLY A 38 -0.06 4.40 16.63
CA GLY A 38 -1.34 4.12 17.31
C GLY A 38 -2.30 3.20 16.56
N ALA A 39 -1.85 2.52 15.49
CA ALA A 39 -2.70 1.59 14.73
C ALA A 39 -3.06 0.36 15.57
N ARG A 40 -4.33 -0.07 15.51
CA ARG A 40 -4.80 -1.25 16.23
C ARG A 40 -4.52 -2.54 15.43
N PRO A 41 -4.07 -3.63 16.09
CA PRO A 41 -3.91 -4.91 15.41
C PRO A 41 -5.28 -5.50 14.97
N PRO A 42 -5.30 -6.38 13.95
CA PRO A 42 -6.54 -6.93 13.38
C PRO A 42 -7.40 -7.78 14.33
N GLY A 43 -6.90 -8.15 15.51
CA GLY A 43 -7.43 -9.24 16.34
C GLY A 43 -8.71 -8.98 17.12
N ALA A 44 -9.49 -7.92 16.85
CA ALA A 44 -10.67 -7.60 17.67
C ALA A 44 -11.78 -6.80 16.96
N ALA A 45 -11.83 -6.79 15.63
CA ALA A 45 -12.71 -5.87 14.92
C ALA A 45 -14.08 -6.50 14.61
N THR A 46 -15.09 -6.14 15.41
CA THR A 46 -16.51 -6.22 15.00
C THR A 46 -16.89 -5.11 14.01
N THR A 47 -15.93 -4.26 13.68
CA THR A 47 -16.03 -3.08 12.83
C THR A 47 -15.12 -3.25 11.61
N PRO A 48 -15.53 -2.76 10.43
CA PRO A 48 -14.71 -2.85 9.23
C PRO A 48 -13.42 -2.01 9.36
N PRO A 49 -12.33 -2.42 8.70
CA PRO A 49 -11.04 -1.74 8.80
C PRO A 49 -11.03 -0.40 8.04
N ASP A 50 -10.21 0.55 8.50
CA ASP A 50 -10.04 1.85 7.83
C ASP A 50 -9.20 1.74 6.56
N LEU A 51 -8.25 0.81 6.54
CA LEU A 51 -7.39 0.54 5.40
C LEU A 51 -7.11 -0.96 5.28
N VAL A 52 -7.34 -1.48 4.09
CA VAL A 52 -6.90 -2.81 3.67
C VAL A 52 -5.69 -2.68 2.76
N VAL A 53 -4.64 -3.45 3.02
CA VAL A 53 -3.41 -3.49 2.25
C VAL A 53 -3.29 -4.84 1.55
N ALA A 54 -3.07 -4.80 0.25
CA ALA A 54 -2.67 -5.95 -0.56
C ALA A 54 -1.22 -5.75 -0.98
N ASP A 55 -0.30 -6.42 -0.31
CA ASP A 55 1.13 -6.34 -0.60
C ASP A 55 1.55 -7.45 -1.56
N LEU A 56 1.85 -7.05 -2.79
CA LEU A 56 2.19 -7.93 -3.92
C LEU A 56 3.66 -7.84 -4.30
N ARG A 57 4.49 -7.14 -3.50
CA ARG A 57 5.91 -6.91 -3.82
C ARG A 57 6.70 -8.21 -3.95
N ASP A 58 6.40 -9.21 -3.12
CA ASP A 58 7.03 -10.53 -3.21
C ASP A 58 6.62 -11.32 -4.46
N SER A 59 5.49 -10.96 -5.09
CA SER A 59 5.08 -11.55 -6.37
C SER A 59 5.97 -11.06 -7.54
N VAL A 60 6.71 -9.97 -7.32
CA VAL A 60 7.62 -9.32 -8.29
C VAL A 60 9.07 -9.45 -7.82
N ALA A 61 9.59 -10.67 -7.60
CA ALA A 61 11.04 -10.90 -7.52
C ALA A 61 11.83 -10.24 -8.69
N PRO A 62 12.80 -9.34 -8.43
CA PRO A 62 13.48 -8.51 -9.44
C PRO A 62 14.51 -9.27 -10.29
N THR A 63 14.87 -10.50 -9.91
CA THR A 63 15.95 -11.28 -10.53
C THR A 63 15.47 -12.41 -11.44
N ALA A 64 14.16 -12.69 -11.47
CA ALA A 64 13.63 -13.68 -12.40
C ALA A 64 13.52 -13.05 -13.79
N VAL A 65 14.28 -13.62 -14.73
CA VAL A 65 14.19 -13.41 -16.19
C VAL A 65 12.74 -13.11 -16.57
N ASP A 66 12.57 -12.08 -17.41
CA ASP A 66 11.27 -11.58 -17.84
C ASP A 66 10.43 -12.73 -18.43
N ARG A 67 9.57 -13.32 -17.58
CA ARG A 67 8.81 -14.52 -17.95
C ARG A 67 7.50 -14.08 -18.58
N PRO A 68 7.17 -14.54 -19.79
CA PRO A 68 5.87 -14.25 -20.39
C PRO A 68 4.74 -14.66 -19.43
N GLY A 69 3.75 -13.78 -19.27
CA GLY A 69 2.60 -14.00 -18.37
C GLY A 69 2.78 -13.54 -16.93
N ARG A 70 3.99 -13.10 -16.51
CA ARG A 70 4.23 -12.65 -15.14
C ARG A 70 3.36 -11.44 -14.75
N ALA A 71 3.28 -10.43 -15.62
CA ALA A 71 2.44 -9.27 -15.39
C ALA A 71 0.97 -9.68 -15.17
N GLY A 72 0.47 -10.60 -15.99
CA GLY A 72 -0.90 -11.13 -15.87
C GLY A 72 -1.15 -11.87 -14.56
N ALA A 73 -0.19 -12.65 -14.06
CA ALA A 73 -0.31 -13.33 -12.78
C ALA A 73 -0.41 -12.36 -11.60
N VAL A 74 0.42 -11.31 -11.59
CA VAL A 74 0.40 -10.28 -10.54
C VAL A 74 -0.89 -9.46 -10.60
N LEU A 75 -1.37 -9.11 -11.79
CA LEU A 75 -2.66 -8.40 -11.95
C LEU A 75 -3.85 -9.26 -11.51
N THR A 76 -3.82 -10.56 -11.80
CA THR A 76 -4.82 -11.51 -11.28
C THR A 76 -4.80 -11.60 -9.76
N ALA A 77 -3.61 -11.63 -9.16
CA ALA A 77 -3.44 -11.60 -7.71
C ALA A 77 -3.94 -10.28 -7.10
N ALA A 78 -3.64 -9.15 -7.75
CA ALA A 78 -4.12 -7.83 -7.35
C ALA A 78 -5.65 -7.75 -7.37
N PHE A 79 -6.28 -8.24 -8.43
CA PHE A 79 -7.74 -8.29 -8.54
C PHE A 79 -8.37 -9.21 -7.48
N THR A 80 -7.78 -10.39 -7.24
CA THR A 80 -8.25 -11.32 -6.21
C THR A 80 -8.14 -10.71 -4.81
N ALA A 81 -7.01 -10.09 -4.49
CA ALA A 81 -6.80 -9.40 -3.22
C ALA A 81 -7.73 -8.19 -3.06
N ALA A 82 -8.00 -7.45 -4.15
CA ALA A 82 -8.96 -6.36 -4.13
C ALA A 82 -10.36 -6.86 -3.78
N ARG A 83 -10.81 -7.99 -4.35
CA ARG A 83 -12.12 -8.59 -3.99
C ARG A 83 -12.17 -8.99 -2.51
N ALA A 84 -11.15 -9.67 -2.00
CA ALA A 84 -11.07 -10.01 -0.58
C ALA A 84 -11.09 -8.75 0.31
N GLY A 85 -10.39 -7.68 -0.09
CA GLY A 85 -10.41 -6.41 0.61
C GLY A 85 -11.77 -5.71 0.57
N ARG A 86 -12.49 -5.79 -0.55
CA ARG A 86 -13.87 -5.29 -0.66
C ARG A 86 -14.79 -6.00 0.32
N ASP A 87 -14.68 -7.32 0.45
CA ASP A 87 -15.54 -8.08 1.36
C ASP A 87 -15.34 -7.63 2.82
N LEU A 88 -14.11 -7.28 3.21
CA LEU A 88 -13.80 -6.71 4.54
C LEU A 88 -14.31 -5.27 4.72
N LEU A 89 -14.35 -4.49 3.64
CA LEU A 89 -14.82 -3.10 3.65
C LEU A 89 -16.35 -2.97 3.47
N THR A 90 -17.03 -4.08 3.14
CA THR A 90 -18.48 -4.08 2.92
C THR A 90 -19.21 -3.91 4.25
N GLY A 91 -20.19 -2.99 4.28
CA GLY A 91 -20.89 -2.61 5.53
C GLY A 91 -20.18 -1.54 6.34
N ALA A 92 -19.01 -1.06 5.90
CA ALA A 92 -18.37 0.12 6.44
C ALA A 92 -19.05 1.40 5.95
N THR A 93 -18.94 2.48 6.72
CA THR A 93 -19.26 3.84 6.26
C THR A 93 -18.22 4.40 5.28
N GLY A 94 -17.27 3.58 4.84
CA GLY A 94 -16.19 3.88 3.92
C GLY A 94 -14.90 3.16 4.32
N GLY A 95 -13.80 3.48 3.63
CA GLY A 95 -12.49 2.93 3.96
C GLY A 95 -11.49 3.10 2.83
N GLY A 96 -10.40 2.34 2.89
CA GLY A 96 -9.33 2.38 1.90
C GLY A 96 -8.88 1.00 1.47
N LEU A 97 -8.55 0.83 0.20
CA LEU A 97 -7.76 -0.27 -0.34
C LEU A 97 -6.46 0.29 -0.91
N LEU A 98 -5.33 -0.28 -0.47
CA LEU A 98 -4.00 0.02 -0.98
C LEU A 98 -3.41 -1.22 -1.66
N LEU A 99 -3.24 -1.16 -2.98
CA LEU A 99 -2.51 -2.17 -3.75
C LEU A 99 -1.03 -1.79 -3.78
N THR A 100 -0.15 -2.60 -3.22
CA THR A 100 1.29 -2.32 -3.21
C THR A 100 2.02 -3.30 -4.13
N ALA A 101 2.88 -2.78 -5.02
CA ALA A 101 3.71 -3.60 -5.90
C ALA A 101 5.11 -3.01 -6.03
N ALA A 102 6.06 -3.85 -6.45
CA ALA A 102 7.41 -3.39 -6.70
C ALA A 102 7.48 -2.61 -8.01
N ASP A 103 8.18 -1.48 -7.98
CA ASP A 103 8.55 -0.73 -9.17
C ASP A 103 9.72 -1.43 -9.86
N ALA A 104 9.40 -2.21 -10.89
CA ALA A 104 10.38 -2.94 -11.67
C ALA A 104 10.69 -2.16 -12.96
N PRO A 105 11.96 -2.03 -13.38
CA PRO A 105 12.28 -1.48 -14.69
C PRO A 105 11.91 -2.45 -15.82
N GLY A 106 11.80 -1.93 -17.05
CA GLY A 106 11.59 -2.72 -18.26
C GLY A 106 10.12 -2.94 -18.63
N PRO A 107 9.86 -3.71 -19.71
CA PRO A 107 8.52 -3.82 -20.32
C PRO A 107 7.49 -4.47 -19.40
N THR A 108 7.85 -5.50 -18.63
CA THR A 108 6.94 -6.10 -17.64
C THR A 108 6.61 -5.14 -16.51
N GLY A 109 7.58 -4.36 -16.04
CA GLY A 109 7.33 -3.31 -15.05
C GLY A 109 6.39 -2.21 -15.56
N ALA A 110 6.59 -1.76 -16.80
CA ALA A 110 5.70 -0.81 -17.45
C ALA A 110 4.28 -1.38 -17.63
N ALA A 111 4.16 -2.65 -18.02
CA ALA A 111 2.87 -3.33 -18.14
C ALA A 111 2.16 -3.48 -16.77
N LEU A 112 2.91 -3.81 -15.72
CA LEU A 112 2.39 -3.85 -14.34
C LEU A 112 1.92 -2.48 -13.88
N HIS A 113 2.72 -1.43 -14.10
CA HIS A 113 2.36 -0.06 -13.76
C HIS A 113 1.07 0.35 -14.45
N ALA A 114 0.97 0.14 -15.77
CA ALA A 114 -0.22 0.48 -16.54
C ALA A 114 -1.44 -0.32 -16.09
N GLY A 115 -1.28 -1.64 -15.89
CA GLY A 115 -2.35 -2.53 -15.44
C GLY A 115 -2.87 -2.18 -14.05
N LEU A 116 -1.97 -1.94 -13.09
CA LEU A 116 -2.34 -1.52 -11.74
C LEU A 116 -3.01 -0.14 -11.74
N THR A 117 -2.48 0.81 -12.51
CA THR A 117 -3.09 2.15 -12.65
C THR A 117 -4.51 2.05 -13.20
N SER A 118 -4.72 1.27 -14.27
CA SER A 118 -6.04 1.07 -14.85
C SER A 118 -6.98 0.39 -13.85
N LEU A 119 -6.53 -0.69 -13.20
CA LEU A 119 -7.31 -1.41 -12.20
C LEU A 119 -7.72 -0.49 -11.05
N THR A 120 -6.76 0.25 -10.48
CA THR A 120 -7.00 1.19 -9.38
C THR A 120 -8.02 2.26 -9.74
N ARG A 121 -7.96 2.84 -10.95
CA ARG A 121 -8.94 3.85 -11.40
C ARG A 121 -10.33 3.26 -11.60
N THR A 122 -10.41 2.08 -12.20
CA THR A 122 -11.69 1.37 -12.38
C THR A 122 -12.33 1.08 -11.02
N LEU A 123 -11.59 0.45 -10.10
CA LEU A 123 -12.10 0.12 -8.77
C LEU A 123 -12.46 1.36 -7.95
N ALA A 124 -11.65 2.43 -8.03
CA ALA A 124 -11.95 3.69 -7.36
C ALA A 124 -13.29 4.28 -7.86
N THR A 125 -13.54 4.23 -9.17
CA THR A 125 -14.79 4.73 -9.76
C THR A 125 -15.97 3.86 -9.35
N GLU A 126 -15.82 2.53 -9.46
CA GLU A 126 -16.88 1.58 -9.12
C GLU A 126 -17.24 1.61 -7.63
N TRP A 127 -16.26 1.85 -6.74
CA TRP A 127 -16.47 1.76 -5.30
C TRP A 127 -16.64 3.11 -4.60
N ALA A 128 -16.54 4.22 -5.34
CA ALA A 128 -16.79 5.56 -4.83
C ALA A 128 -18.18 5.73 -4.20
N PRO A 129 -19.28 5.18 -4.76
CA PRO A 129 -20.60 5.27 -4.13
C PRO A 129 -20.69 4.60 -2.75
N GLN A 130 -19.76 3.70 -2.42
CA GLN A 130 -19.66 3.07 -1.10
C GLN A 130 -18.61 3.75 -0.21
N HIS A 131 -18.09 4.91 -0.59
CA HIS A 131 -17.05 5.66 0.13
C HIS A 131 -15.75 4.86 0.34
N ILE A 132 -15.45 3.92 -0.56
CA ILE A 132 -14.20 3.15 -0.51
C ILE A 132 -13.19 3.80 -1.45
N ARG A 133 -12.06 4.22 -0.89
CA ARG A 133 -10.95 4.80 -1.65
C ARG A 133 -10.01 3.69 -2.10
N VAL A 134 -9.70 3.62 -3.39
CA VAL A 134 -8.70 2.69 -3.90
C VAL A 134 -7.49 3.46 -4.39
N ASN A 135 -6.29 3.06 -3.98
CA ASN A 135 -5.02 3.60 -4.47
C ASN A 135 -4.02 2.47 -4.73
N CYS A 136 -3.01 2.74 -5.55
CA CYS A 136 -1.87 1.84 -5.66
C CYS A 136 -0.58 2.56 -5.30
N LEU A 137 0.35 1.79 -4.76
CA LEU A 137 1.66 2.24 -4.35
C LEU A 137 2.73 1.38 -5.01
N LEU A 138 3.59 2.02 -5.79
CA LEU A 138 4.77 1.45 -6.38
C LEU A 138 5.96 1.80 -5.51
N THR A 139 6.71 0.78 -5.08
CA THR A 139 7.86 0.95 -4.19
C THR A 139 9.08 0.25 -4.75
N PRO A 140 10.31 0.64 -4.36
CA PRO A 140 11.47 -0.23 -4.43
C PRO A 140 11.15 -1.60 -3.81
N GLN A 141 11.86 -2.64 -4.22
CA GLN A 141 11.65 -4.00 -3.67
C GLN A 141 11.75 -4.05 -2.14
N ALA A 142 12.68 -3.28 -1.58
CA ALA A 142 12.87 -3.14 -0.14
C ALA A 142 12.84 -1.65 0.23
N PRO A 143 11.66 -1.04 0.39
CA PRO A 143 11.56 0.36 0.76
C PRO A 143 11.92 0.55 2.23
N ALA A 144 12.37 1.75 2.57
CA ALA A 144 12.60 2.12 3.96
C ALA A 144 11.30 2.01 4.77
N THR A 145 11.41 1.46 5.98
CA THR A 145 10.24 1.16 6.84
C THR A 145 9.46 2.41 7.21
N GLN A 146 10.13 3.48 7.64
CA GLN A 146 9.43 4.66 8.16
C GLN A 146 8.64 5.41 7.07
N PRO A 147 9.21 5.73 5.88
CA PRO A 147 8.42 6.36 4.81
C PRO A 147 7.22 5.52 4.37
N LEU A 148 7.36 4.19 4.35
CA LEU A 148 6.24 3.30 4.04
C LEU A 148 5.16 3.36 5.14
N ALA A 149 5.56 3.31 6.42
CA ALA A 149 4.65 3.43 7.55
C ALA A 149 3.90 4.77 7.56
N ASP A 150 4.60 5.87 7.31
CA ASP A 150 4.03 7.22 7.26
C ASP A 150 3.00 7.34 6.12
N LEU A 151 3.31 6.81 4.93
CA LEU A 151 2.37 6.84 3.81
C LEU A 151 1.14 5.96 4.07
N ILE A 152 1.33 4.74 4.56
CA ILE A 152 0.23 3.85 4.96
C ILE A 152 -0.64 4.53 6.03
N GLY A 153 -0.01 5.18 7.01
CA GLY A 153 -0.70 5.92 8.06
C GLY A 153 -1.51 7.09 7.52
N TYR A 154 -0.91 7.90 6.64
CA TYR A 154 -1.61 8.99 5.97
C TYR A 154 -2.84 8.49 5.19
N LEU A 155 -2.69 7.39 4.44
CA LEU A 155 -3.78 6.80 3.65
C LEU A 155 -4.91 6.21 4.53
N ALA A 156 -4.58 5.66 5.70
CA ALA A 156 -5.56 5.19 6.68
C ALA A 156 -6.30 6.35 7.39
N GLY A 157 -5.71 7.55 7.38
CA GLY A 157 -6.26 8.73 8.05
C GLY A 157 -7.30 9.51 7.22
N PRO A 158 -8.06 10.41 7.86
CA PRO A 158 -9.04 11.27 7.19
C PRO A 158 -8.40 12.30 6.26
N ALA A 159 -7.12 12.63 6.46
CA ALA A 159 -6.39 13.57 5.61
C ALA A 159 -6.24 13.08 4.15
N ALA A 160 -6.43 11.78 3.92
CA ALA A 160 -6.43 11.18 2.59
C ALA A 160 -7.86 10.96 2.04
N ALA A 161 -8.91 11.54 2.63
CA ALA A 161 -10.31 11.30 2.24
C ALA A 161 -10.61 11.60 0.76
N LEU A 162 -9.89 12.54 0.16
CA LEU A 162 -10.03 12.90 -1.26
C LEU A 162 -9.05 12.17 -2.18
N LEU A 163 -8.13 11.38 -1.61
CA LEU A 163 -7.10 10.69 -2.38
C LEU A 163 -7.61 9.30 -2.76
N THR A 164 -8.06 9.16 -4.01
CA THR A 164 -8.47 7.88 -4.61
C THR A 164 -8.17 7.85 -6.12
N GLY A 165 -8.04 6.64 -6.67
CA GLY A 165 -7.70 6.40 -8.07
C GLY A 165 -6.24 6.67 -8.41
N GLN A 166 -5.38 6.87 -7.41
CA GLN A 166 -4.01 7.38 -7.63
C GLN A 166 -2.97 6.26 -7.67
N PRO A 167 -2.08 6.27 -8.68
CA PRO A 167 -0.78 5.63 -8.59
C PRO A 167 0.19 6.53 -7.83
N LEU A 168 0.70 6.04 -6.72
CA LEU A 168 1.71 6.68 -5.89
C LEU A 168 3.04 5.95 -6.08
N THR A 169 4.14 6.69 -6.12
CA THR A 169 5.48 6.10 -6.19
C THR A 169 6.30 6.53 -4.99
N LEU A 170 6.72 5.59 -4.15
CA LEU A 170 7.69 5.85 -3.10
C LEU A 170 9.09 5.82 -3.70
N THR A 171 9.59 6.98 -4.09
CA THR A 171 10.98 7.10 -4.55
C THR A 171 11.89 7.18 -3.32
N PRO A 172 13.02 6.46 -3.26
CA PRO A 172 14.02 6.71 -2.22
C PRO A 172 14.45 8.17 -2.28
N PRO A 173 14.80 8.79 -1.13
CA PRO A 173 15.26 10.17 -1.14
C PRO A 173 16.44 10.29 -2.11
N ALA A 174 16.32 11.17 -3.10
CA ALA A 174 17.42 11.44 -4.00
C ALA A 174 18.65 11.79 -3.16
N ALA A 175 19.80 11.20 -3.48
CA ALA A 175 21.05 11.59 -2.86
C ALA A 175 21.20 13.10 -3.06
N ARG A 176 21.05 13.87 -1.99
CA ARG A 176 21.15 15.33 -2.06
C ARG A 176 22.59 15.64 -2.47
N PRO A 177 22.84 16.27 -3.62
CA PRO A 177 24.20 16.61 -4.00
C PRO A 177 24.80 17.52 -2.92
N GLY A 178 25.93 17.12 -2.35
CA GLY A 178 26.71 17.93 -1.40
C GLY A 178 26.64 17.54 0.09
N ARG A 179 26.00 16.44 0.48
CA ARG A 179 26.05 15.94 1.87
C ARG A 179 26.79 14.60 1.93
N THR A 180 28.11 14.66 2.08
CA THR A 180 28.93 13.49 2.43
C THR A 180 28.56 13.00 3.82
N ALA A 181 28.55 11.67 3.98
CA ALA A 181 28.30 10.98 5.24
C ALA A 181 29.34 11.33 6.32
#